data_AF-A0A972E3Y3-F1
#
_entry.id   AF-A0A972E3Y3-F1
#
_cell.length_a   1.000
_cell.length_b   1.000
_cell.length_c   1.000
_cell.angle_alpha   90.00
_cell.angle_beta   90.00
_cell.angle_gamma   90.00
#
_symmetry.space_group_name_H-M   'P 1'
#
loop_
_entity.id
_entity.type
_entity.pdbx_description
1 polymer ?
#
loop_
_entity_poly.entity_id
_entity_poly.type
_entity_poly.pdbx_seq_one_letter_code
_entity_poly.pdbx_strand_id
1 'polypeptide(L)'
;MKKRALLIFFLSFFVVIWGISFDESLERFEEWIAQPQDQSNQIFEAINDISVYRKYRLAMIGPIRDDERFYDVNKLLELVFDNIKTGDINEDLSLAAYLAYLSASLFNGDLTVGGLNSFAPYYTTYNQANTQLRDTAVQYFSHWIGYGVGIVNLPPDERFSIDPPAKALRTRLRYAFTPDSVIFPLLSSGFTTDTETSLKQAVDRVKTETAKSISDQDLDRLIKRQAQIVGSPVYTTLLPDQTEFAKAFVEKTPKVVNLWSYRFLAYGLVLLALLVIKKWRFPVLTLLIVFEAIVQYYTHGYLFSDSEAFIYGLLTFSLLSFSLILWLSRVFNKKKRGGMEWVTLSMYLAMGVLWFFPYWISPEPLRMDRQETFYQSAVYEVLKEELFEWKRGFYEEPFNDYLISREATTRYAEIIEKRLEKAMPFSGIQLRRDTESYLTSKWKSSRFQPLEPVVMQSYATQVDSDFISPDFYLFQSIEGSYALLLITLATAALIVFRPGKRFFMVLYVAAWIPFFVQLFRTDIHLLVERGYPLLPLTENHPGMFVLVLAITCFLFSVYLSWKTYQKEGKKQ
;
A
#
# COMPACT_ATOMS: atom_id res chain seq x y z
N MET A 1 -35.34 48.63 11.41
CA MET A 1 -34.61 47.71 12.32
C MET A 1 -34.60 46.24 11.88
N LYS A 2 -35.59 45.71 11.13
CA LYS A 2 -35.63 44.27 10.77
C LYS A 2 -34.65 43.80 9.67
N LYS A 3 -34.18 44.66 8.77
CA LYS A 3 -33.24 44.26 7.68
C LYS A 3 -31.77 44.17 8.10
N ARG A 4 -31.33 44.92 9.11
CA ARG A 4 -29.94 44.87 9.62
C ARG A 4 -29.69 43.69 10.54
N ALA A 5 -30.68 43.28 11.34
CA ALA A 5 -30.59 42.06 12.14
C ALA A 5 -30.53 40.79 11.27
N LEU A 6 -31.26 40.78 10.14
CA LEU A 6 -31.24 39.65 9.21
C LEU A 6 -29.93 39.58 8.41
N LEU A 7 -29.29 40.72 8.15
CA LEU A 7 -27.98 40.80 7.49
C LEU A 7 -26.83 40.46 8.45
N ILE A 8 -26.97 40.77 9.75
CA ILE A 8 -26.06 40.30 10.81
C ILE A 8 -26.27 38.80 11.05
N PHE A 9 -27.51 38.29 11.00
CA PHE A 9 -27.81 36.86 11.10
C PHE A 9 -27.30 36.08 9.88
N PHE A 10 -27.40 36.63 8.66
CA PHE A 10 -26.81 36.04 7.45
C PHE A 10 -25.28 36.17 7.41
N LEU A 11 -24.70 37.24 7.95
CA LEU A 11 -23.24 37.35 8.11
C LEU A 11 -22.71 36.39 9.18
N SER A 12 -23.46 36.15 10.26
CA SER A 12 -23.07 35.18 11.31
C SER A 12 -23.26 33.73 10.89
N PHE A 13 -24.03 33.46 9.83
CA PHE A 13 -24.24 32.11 9.30
C PHE A 13 -23.22 31.71 8.22
N PHE A 14 -22.36 32.65 7.78
CA PHE A 14 -21.38 32.40 6.72
C PHE A 14 -19.92 32.32 7.20
N VAL A 15 -19.74 32.13 8.51
CA VAL A 15 -18.42 32.06 9.14
C VAL A 15 -18.28 30.69 9.80
N VAL A 16 -18.49 29.63 9.01
CA VAL A 16 -17.88 28.32 9.29
C VAL A 16 -16.44 28.47 8.84
N ILE A 17 -15.61 28.97 9.74
CA ILE A 17 -14.18 29.20 9.50
C ILE A 17 -13.49 27.84 9.54
N TRP A 18 -12.99 27.45 8.37
CA TRP A 18 -11.98 26.43 8.18
C TRP A 18 -10.69 26.93 8.85
N GLY A 19 -10.48 26.46 10.07
CA GLY A 19 -9.27 26.67 10.85
C GLY A 19 -8.98 25.35 11.53
N ILE A 20 -7.70 25.00 11.71
CA ILE A 20 -7.28 23.65 12.12
C ILE A 20 -8.04 23.21 13.36
N SER A 21 -9.10 22.42 13.20
CA SER A 21 -9.91 21.97 14.30
C SER A 21 -9.84 20.46 14.28
N PHE A 22 -9.37 19.92 15.39
CA PHE A 22 -9.27 18.48 15.60
C PHE A 22 -10.53 17.75 15.15
N ASP A 23 -11.69 18.30 15.50
CA ASP A 23 -13.01 17.77 15.16
C ASP A 23 -13.26 17.75 13.64
N GLU A 24 -12.89 18.80 12.91
CA GLU A 24 -13.04 18.87 11.44
C GLU A 24 -12.10 17.89 10.72
N SER A 25 -10.87 17.72 11.20
CA SER A 25 -9.95 16.72 10.65
C SER A 25 -10.43 15.28 10.89
N LEU A 26 -11.09 15.04 12.02
CA LEU A 26 -11.71 13.75 12.35
C LEU A 26 -12.98 13.49 11.54
N GLU A 27 -13.85 14.50 11.39
CA GLU A 27 -15.08 14.40 10.60
C GLU A 27 -14.76 14.08 9.13
N ARG A 28 -13.78 14.78 8.54
CA ARG A 28 -13.29 14.46 7.19
C ARG A 28 -12.72 13.06 7.10
N PHE A 29 -11.91 12.64 8.07
CA PHE A 29 -11.35 11.29 8.08
C PHE A 29 -12.45 10.21 8.12
N GLU A 30 -13.52 10.44 8.88
CA GLU A 30 -14.70 9.56 8.87
C GLU A 30 -15.38 9.53 7.49
N GLU A 31 -15.49 10.68 6.81
CA GLU A 31 -15.98 10.74 5.43
C GLU A 31 -15.10 9.93 4.47
N TRP A 32 -13.77 10.08 4.55
CA TRP A 32 -12.82 9.32 3.75
C TRP A 32 -12.95 7.81 3.94
N ILE A 33 -13.11 7.34 5.19
CA ILE A 33 -13.33 5.92 5.49
C ILE A 33 -14.68 5.43 4.97
N ALA A 34 -15.71 6.28 5.01
CA ALA A 34 -17.06 5.93 4.61
C ALA A 34 -17.26 5.89 3.08
N GLN A 35 -16.35 6.48 2.30
CA GLN A 35 -16.44 6.48 0.84
C GLN A 35 -16.27 5.06 0.25
N PRO A 36 -17.15 4.62 -0.66
CA PRO A 36 -16.98 3.35 -1.35
C PRO A 36 -15.67 3.34 -2.14
N GLN A 37 -14.89 2.27 -2.02
CA GLN A 37 -13.64 2.11 -2.77
C GLN A 37 -13.80 2.05 -4.31
N ASP A 38 -15.05 2.05 -4.78
CA ASP A 38 -15.47 1.91 -6.17
C ASP A 38 -15.82 3.26 -6.84
N GLN A 39 -15.70 4.39 -6.12
CA GLN A 39 -15.75 5.72 -6.72
C GLN A 39 -14.33 6.13 -7.14
N SER A 40 -14.13 6.37 -8.45
CA SER A 40 -12.87 6.82 -9.04
C SER A 40 -12.45 8.19 -8.50
N ASN A 41 -11.90 8.20 -7.29
CA ASN A 41 -11.23 9.35 -6.71
C ASN A 41 -9.73 9.25 -7.00
N GLN A 42 -9.05 10.40 -7.08
CA GLN A 42 -7.63 10.49 -7.40
C GLN A 42 -6.75 9.59 -6.51
N ILE A 43 -7.17 9.31 -5.27
CA ILE A 43 -6.48 8.38 -4.38
C ILE A 43 -6.59 6.93 -4.87
N PHE A 44 -7.77 6.47 -5.33
CA PHE A 44 -7.94 5.10 -5.85
C PHE A 44 -7.18 4.89 -7.14
N GLU A 45 -7.14 5.89 -8.02
CA GLU A 45 -6.31 5.87 -9.22
C GLU A 45 -4.82 5.76 -8.85
N ALA A 46 -4.36 6.58 -7.89
CA ALA A 46 -2.98 6.52 -7.41
C ALA A 46 -2.63 5.17 -6.74
N ILE A 47 -3.56 4.58 -6.00
CA ILE A 47 -3.42 3.23 -5.42
C ILE A 47 -3.33 2.17 -6.53
N ASN A 48 -4.15 2.26 -7.58
CA ASN A 48 -4.07 1.36 -8.72
C ASN A 48 -2.72 1.49 -9.44
N ASP A 49 -2.25 2.72 -9.66
CA ASP A 49 -0.97 3.00 -10.28
C ASP A 49 0.20 2.42 -9.47
N ILE A 50 0.12 2.38 -8.13
CA ILE A 50 1.12 1.73 -7.27
C ILE A 50 1.27 0.23 -7.62
N SER A 51 0.16 -0.48 -7.85
CA SER A 51 0.19 -1.89 -8.25
C SER A 51 0.69 -2.10 -9.67
N VAL A 52 0.30 -1.20 -10.58
CA VAL A 52 0.79 -1.19 -11.96
C VAL A 52 2.31 -0.95 -12.00
N TYR A 53 2.82 0.03 -11.24
CA TYR A 53 4.24 0.30 -11.05
C TYR A 53 4.98 -0.94 -10.59
N ARG A 54 4.51 -1.55 -9.48
CA ARG A 54 5.21 -2.68 -8.88
C ARG A 54 5.30 -3.86 -9.84
N LYS A 55 4.25 -4.09 -10.62
CA LYS A 55 4.23 -5.11 -11.66
C LYS A 55 5.30 -4.86 -12.74
N TYR A 56 5.37 -3.65 -13.30
CA TYR A 56 6.37 -3.34 -14.32
C TYR A 56 7.79 -3.40 -13.75
N ARG A 57 8.00 -2.92 -12.53
CA ARG A 57 9.29 -3.04 -11.83
C ARG A 57 9.74 -4.49 -11.69
N LEU A 58 8.85 -5.39 -11.24
CA LEU A 58 9.17 -6.81 -11.08
C LEU A 58 9.54 -7.47 -12.42
N ALA A 59 8.88 -7.09 -13.51
CA ALA A 59 9.15 -7.64 -14.84
C ALA A 59 10.47 -7.10 -15.44
N MET A 60 10.69 -5.79 -15.38
CA MET A 60 11.84 -5.13 -15.98
C MET A 60 13.11 -5.33 -15.12
N ILE A 61 13.03 -4.98 -13.85
CA ILE A 61 14.18 -4.89 -12.95
C ILE A 61 14.30 -6.17 -12.13
N GLY A 62 13.21 -6.64 -11.52
CA GLY A 62 13.17 -7.79 -10.63
C GLY A 62 12.67 -7.43 -9.23
N PRO A 63 12.86 -8.31 -8.22
CA PRO A 63 12.55 -8.02 -6.82
C PRO A 63 13.49 -6.93 -6.26
N ILE A 64 13.13 -6.34 -5.11
CA ILE A 64 13.98 -5.33 -4.47
C ILE A 64 15.21 -6.03 -3.88
N ARG A 65 16.41 -5.52 -4.18
CA ARG A 65 17.66 -6.00 -3.55
C ARG A 65 17.89 -5.27 -2.23
N ASP A 66 18.56 -5.91 -1.28
CA ASP A 66 18.86 -5.35 0.05
C ASP A 66 19.67 -4.04 0.00
N ASP A 67 20.35 -3.80 -1.13
CA ASP A 67 21.19 -2.64 -1.39
C ASP A 67 20.51 -1.57 -2.24
N GLU A 68 19.20 -1.69 -2.47
CA GLU A 68 18.38 -0.77 -3.25
C GLU A 68 17.70 0.33 -2.46
N ARG A 69 17.43 1.46 -3.15
CA ARG A 69 16.52 2.48 -2.62
C ARG A 69 15.13 1.84 -2.53
N PHE A 70 14.76 1.44 -1.32
CA PHE A 70 13.52 0.71 -1.05
C PHE A 70 12.33 1.68 -1.10
N TYR A 71 11.63 1.69 -2.24
CA TYR A 71 10.31 2.30 -2.35
C TYR A 71 9.26 1.29 -1.89
N ASP A 72 8.96 1.30 -0.59
CA ASP A 72 7.83 0.55 -0.05
C ASP A 72 6.51 1.26 -0.30
N VAL A 73 5.43 0.55 0.01
CA VAL A 73 4.07 1.08 -0.13
C VAL A 73 3.91 2.36 0.68
N ASN A 74 4.52 2.45 1.88
CA ASN A 74 4.51 3.70 2.65
C ASN A 74 5.12 4.82 1.83
N LYS A 75 6.34 4.64 1.30
CA LYS A 75 7.02 5.68 0.53
C LYS A 75 6.28 6.08 -0.73
N LEU A 76 5.62 5.12 -1.40
CA LEU A 76 4.77 5.42 -2.55
C LEU A 76 3.54 6.23 -2.12
N LEU A 77 2.88 5.89 -1.00
CA LEU A 77 1.78 6.67 -0.45
C LEU A 77 2.21 8.07 0.02
N GLU A 78 3.47 8.26 0.46
CA GLU A 78 4.02 9.59 0.70
C GLU A 78 4.06 10.44 -0.58
N LEU A 79 4.45 9.85 -1.71
CA LEU A 79 4.45 10.55 -3.00
C LEU A 79 3.04 10.89 -3.46
N VAL A 80 2.08 10.00 -3.21
CA VAL A 80 0.66 10.26 -3.45
C VAL A 80 0.18 11.43 -2.60
N PHE A 81 0.52 11.46 -1.31
CA PHE A 81 0.22 12.57 -0.42
C PHE A 81 0.78 13.89 -0.95
N ASP A 82 2.06 13.91 -1.33
CA ASP A 82 2.73 15.12 -1.81
C ASP A 82 2.13 15.69 -3.10
N ASN A 83 1.51 14.85 -3.93
CA ASN A 83 0.86 15.26 -5.17
C ASN A 83 -0.58 15.76 -4.95
N ILE A 84 -1.27 15.25 -3.93
CA ILE A 84 -2.71 15.53 -3.71
C ILE A 84 -2.95 16.58 -2.63
N LYS A 85 -1.98 16.81 -1.72
CA LYS A 85 -2.14 17.78 -0.62
C LYS A 85 -2.59 19.16 -1.10
N THR A 86 -3.50 19.75 -0.35
CA THR A 86 -4.14 21.01 -0.74
C THR A 86 -3.50 22.22 -0.08
N GLY A 87 -2.71 21.99 0.98
CA GLY A 87 -2.14 23.02 1.83
C GLY A 87 -3.09 23.49 2.94
N ASP A 88 -4.34 23.02 2.96
CA ASP A 88 -5.19 23.11 4.15
C ASP A 88 -4.74 22.03 5.14
N ILE A 89 -4.28 22.45 6.31
CA ILE A 89 -3.74 21.56 7.32
C ILE A 89 -4.78 20.56 7.83
N ASN A 90 -6.07 20.92 7.90
CA ASN A 90 -7.12 19.97 8.30
C ASN A 90 -7.28 18.85 7.27
N GLU A 91 -7.36 19.23 6.00
CA GLU A 91 -7.46 18.31 4.88
C GLU A 91 -6.23 17.42 4.80
N ASP A 92 -5.04 18.03 4.86
CA ASP A 92 -3.76 17.33 4.78
C ASP A 92 -3.54 16.38 5.97
N LEU A 93 -3.97 16.75 7.19
CA LEU A 93 -3.93 15.83 8.35
C LEU A 93 -4.88 14.65 8.17
N SER A 94 -6.11 14.91 7.72
CA SER A 94 -7.10 13.86 7.46
C SER A 94 -6.65 12.90 6.36
N LEU A 95 -6.07 13.45 5.27
CA LEU A 95 -5.53 12.70 4.15
C LEU A 95 -4.34 11.84 4.59
N ALA A 96 -3.40 12.40 5.36
CA ALA A 96 -2.27 11.66 5.88
C ALA A 96 -2.69 10.52 6.82
N ALA A 97 -3.69 10.76 7.68
CA ALA A 97 -4.25 9.72 8.54
C ALA A 97 -4.96 8.62 7.74
N TYR A 98 -5.70 9.00 6.70
CA TYR A 98 -6.36 8.07 5.78
C TYR A 98 -5.35 7.21 5.02
N LEU A 99 -4.27 7.77 4.49
CA LEU A 99 -3.21 7.02 3.82
C LEU A 99 -2.47 6.09 4.77
N ALA A 100 -2.25 6.47 6.03
CA ALA A 100 -1.69 5.59 7.05
C ALA A 100 -2.64 4.41 7.36
N TYR A 101 -3.95 4.68 7.45
CA TYR A 101 -4.97 3.65 7.60
C TYR A 101 -4.99 2.69 6.41
N LEU A 102 -4.94 3.21 5.18
CA LEU A 102 -4.85 2.40 3.96
C LEU A 102 -3.59 1.53 3.95
N SER A 103 -2.44 2.09 4.31
CA SER A 103 -1.20 1.32 4.44
C SER A 103 -1.38 0.15 5.42
N ALA A 104 -1.89 0.40 6.62
CA ALA A 104 -2.15 -0.65 7.60
C ALA A 104 -3.11 -1.73 7.04
N SER A 105 -4.18 -1.30 6.36
CA SER A 105 -5.14 -2.19 5.72
C SER A 105 -4.50 -3.04 4.60
N LEU A 106 -3.60 -2.47 3.79
CA LEU A 106 -2.89 -3.21 2.73
C LEU A 106 -1.96 -4.28 3.30
N PHE A 107 -1.45 -4.09 4.51
CA PHE A 107 -0.71 -5.08 5.28
C PHE A 107 -1.59 -5.98 6.16
N ASN A 108 -2.92 -5.99 5.96
CA ASN A 108 -3.88 -6.77 6.74
C ASN A 108 -3.81 -6.52 8.26
N GLY A 109 -3.46 -5.29 8.66
CA GLY A 109 -3.36 -4.88 10.06
C GLY A 109 -4.31 -3.73 10.41
N ASP A 110 -4.55 -3.56 11.71
CA ASP A 110 -5.24 -2.38 12.22
C ASP A 110 -4.26 -1.19 12.31
N LEU A 111 -4.76 0.03 12.07
CA LEU A 111 -3.98 1.23 12.33
C LEU A 111 -3.67 1.31 13.84
N THR A 112 -2.40 1.51 14.16
CA THR A 112 -1.95 1.73 15.55
C THR A 112 -1.47 3.17 15.73
N VAL A 113 -1.48 3.66 16.96
CA VAL A 113 -0.94 5.00 17.29
C VAL A 113 0.52 5.12 16.87
N GLY A 114 1.32 4.08 17.09
CA GLY A 114 2.70 4.02 16.62
C GLY A 114 2.81 4.06 15.10
N GLY A 115 1.96 3.30 14.39
CA GLY A 115 1.89 3.30 12.93
C GLY A 115 1.57 4.69 12.36
N LEU A 116 0.53 5.34 12.88
CA LEU A 116 0.14 6.69 12.46
C LEU A 116 1.25 7.72 12.75
N ASN A 117 1.82 7.71 13.95
CA ASN A 117 2.90 8.64 14.32
C ASN A 117 4.19 8.40 13.53
N SER A 118 4.43 7.18 13.07
CA SER A 118 5.59 6.84 12.23
C SER A 118 5.39 7.18 10.76
N PHE A 119 4.15 7.42 10.31
CA PHE A 119 3.86 7.78 8.94
C PHE A 119 4.31 9.23 8.68
N ALA A 120 5.31 9.41 7.80
CA ALA A 120 5.99 10.70 7.65
C ALA A 120 5.06 11.86 7.24
N PRO A 121 4.09 11.69 6.33
CA PRO A 121 3.12 12.75 6.00
C PRO A 121 2.37 13.24 7.23
N TYR A 122 1.87 12.32 8.05
CA TYR A 122 1.13 12.69 9.26
C TYR A 122 2.04 13.40 10.27
N TYR A 123 3.23 12.84 10.53
CA TYR A 123 4.20 13.43 11.45
C TYR A 123 4.61 14.85 11.02
N THR A 124 4.88 15.05 9.73
CA THR A 124 5.33 16.34 9.21
C THR A 124 4.21 17.37 9.21
N THR A 125 3.01 17.03 8.73
CA THR A 125 1.86 17.93 8.72
C THR A 125 1.46 18.35 10.13
N TYR A 126 1.43 17.41 11.09
CA TYR A 126 1.14 17.71 12.49
C TYR A 126 2.16 18.69 13.09
N ASN A 127 3.45 18.44 12.86
CA ASN A 127 4.50 19.31 13.40
C ASN A 127 4.52 20.70 12.72
N GLN A 128 4.17 20.77 11.44
CA GLN A 128 3.97 22.03 10.74
C GLN A 128 2.80 22.82 11.34
N ALA A 129 1.66 22.17 11.56
CA ALA A 129 0.49 22.75 12.22
C ALA A 129 0.84 23.31 13.61
N ASN A 130 1.48 22.49 14.45
CA ASN A 130 1.89 22.89 15.79
C ASN A 130 2.88 24.06 15.77
N THR A 131 3.84 24.03 14.84
CA THR A 131 4.82 25.10 14.68
C THR A 131 4.16 26.40 14.24
N GLN A 132 3.27 26.36 13.25
CA GLN A 132 2.55 27.54 12.77
C GLN A 132 1.66 28.14 13.86
N LEU A 133 0.94 27.30 14.62
CA LEU A 133 0.10 27.74 15.71
C LEU A 133 0.92 28.40 16.83
N ARG A 134 2.03 27.76 17.24
CA ARG A 134 2.94 28.29 18.25
C ARG A 134 3.58 29.60 17.81
N ASP A 135 4.07 29.67 16.58
CA ASP A 135 4.78 30.84 16.07
C ASP A 135 3.79 32.02 15.89
N THR A 136 2.57 31.75 15.44
CA THR A 136 1.48 32.74 15.39
C THR A 136 1.14 33.27 16.78
N ALA A 137 1.03 32.38 17.77
CA ALA A 137 0.79 32.77 19.16
C ALA A 137 1.91 33.67 19.70
N VAL A 138 3.17 33.27 19.50
CA VAL A 138 4.34 34.03 19.95
C VAL A 138 4.37 35.41 19.27
N GLN A 139 4.11 35.50 17.96
CA GLN A 139 4.07 36.78 17.26
C GLN A 139 2.95 37.69 17.76
N TYR A 140 1.74 37.15 17.91
CA TYR A 140 0.58 37.87 18.40
C TYR A 140 0.79 38.42 19.82
N PHE A 141 1.22 37.57 20.76
CA PHE A 141 1.46 38.00 22.13
C PHE A 141 2.70 38.89 22.26
N SER A 142 3.73 38.71 21.43
CA SER A 142 4.87 39.65 21.39
C SER A 142 4.44 41.03 20.95
N HIS A 143 3.49 41.13 20.00
CA HIS A 143 2.92 42.41 19.57
C HIS A 143 2.15 43.07 20.72
N TRP A 144 1.28 42.32 21.40
CA TRP A 144 0.55 42.82 22.58
C TRP A 144 1.47 43.28 23.72
N ILE A 145 2.51 42.51 24.02
CA ILE A 145 3.52 42.89 25.02
C ILE A 145 4.27 44.14 24.55
N GLY A 146 4.66 44.19 23.28
CA GLY A 146 5.29 45.36 22.65
C GLY A 146 4.44 46.62 22.77
N TYR A 147 3.12 46.52 22.59
CA TYR A 147 2.18 47.61 22.84
C TYR A 147 2.16 48.01 24.33
N GLY A 148 2.01 47.03 25.23
CA GLY A 148 1.98 47.26 26.68
C GLY A 148 3.25 47.86 27.27
N VAL A 149 4.41 47.72 26.61
CA VAL A 149 5.69 48.33 27.00
C VAL A 149 6.12 49.51 26.13
N GLY A 150 5.28 49.93 25.17
CA GLY A 150 5.47 51.15 24.38
C GLY A 150 6.51 51.04 23.27
N ILE A 151 6.75 49.83 22.74
CA ILE A 151 7.52 49.58 21.51
C ILE A 151 6.64 49.75 20.27
N VAL A 152 5.36 49.37 20.39
CA VAL A 152 4.35 49.50 19.33
C VAL A 152 3.25 50.47 19.77
N ASN A 153 2.75 51.27 18.83
CA ASN A 153 1.78 52.34 19.13
C ASN A 153 0.31 51.87 19.13
N LEU A 154 0.02 50.77 18.43
CA LEU A 154 -1.33 50.22 18.27
C LEU A 154 -1.34 48.76 18.70
N PRO A 155 -2.40 48.28 19.37
CA PRO A 155 -2.57 46.86 19.62
C PRO A 155 -2.91 46.12 18.32
N PRO A 156 -2.70 44.79 18.26
CA PRO A 156 -3.02 44.00 17.07
C PRO A 156 -4.54 43.86 16.85
N ASP A 157 -5.35 43.93 17.91
CA ASP A 157 -6.82 43.95 17.86
C ASP A 157 -7.41 44.58 19.15
N GLU A 158 -8.74 44.61 19.29
CA GLU A 158 -9.45 45.17 20.46
C GLU A 158 -9.81 44.13 21.54
N ARG A 159 -9.24 42.91 21.49
CA ARG A 159 -9.70 41.79 22.34
C ARG A 159 -9.26 41.88 23.80
N PHE A 160 -8.13 42.52 24.09
CA PHE A 160 -7.61 42.66 25.45
C PHE A 160 -7.50 44.12 25.87
N SER A 161 -7.67 44.39 27.16
CA SER A 161 -7.50 45.73 27.73
C SER A 161 -6.13 45.85 28.40
N ILE A 162 -5.14 46.34 27.66
CA ILE A 162 -3.78 46.60 28.16
C ILE A 162 -3.47 48.09 28.05
N ASP A 163 -3.05 48.69 29.16
CA ASP A 163 -2.68 50.10 29.16
C ASP A 163 -1.25 50.31 28.61
N PRO A 164 -1.08 51.17 27.59
CA PRO A 164 0.23 51.54 27.10
C PRO A 164 0.96 52.41 28.14
N PRO A 165 2.30 52.42 28.17
CA PRO A 165 3.05 53.26 29.09
C PRO A 165 2.97 54.74 28.68
N ALA A 166 3.08 55.64 29.65
CA ALA A 166 3.04 57.09 29.43
C ALA A 166 4.18 57.62 28.51
N LYS A 167 5.24 56.84 28.29
CA LYS A 167 6.34 57.16 27.36
C LYS A 167 6.71 55.92 26.55
N ALA A 168 6.89 56.12 25.24
CA ALA A 168 7.40 55.09 24.36
C ALA A 168 8.82 54.67 24.75
N LEU A 169 9.10 53.37 24.65
CA LEU A 169 10.42 52.81 24.93
C LEU A 169 11.35 53.11 23.76
N ARG A 170 12.54 53.65 24.05
CA ARG A 170 13.55 53.94 23.01
C ARG A 170 14.32 52.66 22.67
N THR A 171 13.87 51.94 21.66
CA THR A 171 14.52 50.72 21.15
C THR A 171 14.48 50.67 19.63
N ARG A 172 15.33 49.84 19.01
CA ARG A 172 15.29 49.55 17.56
C ARG A 172 14.33 48.41 17.20
N LEU A 173 13.78 47.71 18.20
CA LEU A 173 12.87 46.59 17.98
C LEU A 173 11.58 47.05 17.28
N ARG A 174 11.08 46.21 16.39
CA ARG A 174 9.80 46.42 15.70
C ARG A 174 9.04 45.10 15.70
N TYR A 175 7.85 45.11 16.29
CA TYR A 175 6.91 44.01 16.19
C TYR A 175 5.81 44.39 15.21
N ALA A 176 5.49 43.46 14.33
CA ALA A 176 4.36 43.55 13.43
C ALA A 176 3.66 42.19 13.49
N PHE A 177 2.33 42.23 13.48
CA PHE A 177 1.51 41.02 13.42
C PHE A 177 0.50 41.26 12.31
N THR A 178 0.50 40.35 11.34
CA THR A 178 -0.51 40.30 10.30
C THR A 178 -1.30 39.02 10.56
N PRO A 179 -2.60 39.09 10.89
CA PRO A 179 -3.37 37.91 11.19
C PRO A 179 -3.46 37.01 9.95
N ASP A 180 -3.00 35.78 10.11
CA ASP A 180 -3.25 34.71 9.16
C ASP A 180 -4.75 34.40 9.14
N SER A 181 -5.37 34.37 7.95
CA SER A 181 -6.81 34.17 7.81
C SER A 181 -7.31 32.80 8.28
N VAL A 182 -6.43 31.82 8.39
CA VAL A 182 -6.73 30.43 8.75
C VAL A 182 -6.32 30.14 10.20
N ILE A 183 -5.08 30.47 10.57
CA ILE A 183 -4.51 30.08 11.88
C ILE A 183 -4.96 31.01 13.01
N PHE A 184 -5.09 32.32 12.75
CA PHE A 184 -5.40 33.27 13.80
C PHE A 184 -6.81 33.11 14.41
N PRO A 185 -7.88 32.85 13.62
CA PRO A 185 -9.19 32.54 14.19
C PRO A 185 -9.16 31.36 15.15
N LEU A 186 -8.45 30.29 14.79
CA LEU A 186 -8.27 29.11 15.65
C LEU A 186 -7.56 29.48 16.95
N LEU A 187 -6.42 30.17 16.86
CA LEU A 187 -5.70 30.65 18.05
C LEU A 187 -6.63 31.45 18.97
N SER A 188 -7.47 32.31 18.37
CA SER A 188 -8.41 33.16 19.11
C SER A 188 -9.55 32.40 19.77
N SER A 189 -9.91 31.21 19.26
CA SER A 189 -10.94 30.35 19.87
C SER A 189 -10.47 29.71 21.18
N GLY A 190 -9.15 29.55 21.36
CA GLY A 190 -8.57 29.00 22.59
C GLY A 190 -8.35 30.04 23.69
N PHE A 191 -8.71 31.31 23.46
CA PHE A 191 -8.55 32.35 24.47
C PHE A 191 -9.54 32.16 25.61
N THR A 192 -9.03 32.23 26.84
CA THR A 192 -9.82 32.14 28.06
C THR A 192 -9.70 33.43 28.87
N THR A 193 -10.48 33.56 29.94
CA THR A 193 -10.36 34.67 30.89
C THR A 193 -8.97 34.75 31.54
N ASP A 194 -8.26 33.62 31.61
CA ASP A 194 -6.91 33.54 32.18
C ASP A 194 -5.84 34.05 31.22
N THR A 195 -6.13 34.08 29.90
CA THR A 195 -5.21 34.58 28.87
C THR A 195 -4.92 36.06 29.08
N GLU A 196 -5.95 36.88 29.33
CA GLU A 196 -5.78 38.32 29.58
C GLU A 196 -4.99 38.56 30.89
N THR A 197 -5.30 37.80 31.93
CA THR A 197 -4.59 37.88 33.22
C THR A 197 -3.11 37.54 33.07
N SER A 198 -2.81 36.46 32.35
CA SER A 198 -1.44 36.02 32.06
C SER A 198 -0.68 37.06 31.21
N LEU A 199 -1.36 37.68 30.26
CA LEU A 199 -0.81 38.72 29.40
C LEU A 199 -0.48 40.00 30.18
N LYS A 200 -1.34 40.43 31.10
CA LYS A 200 -1.06 41.55 32.02
C LYS A 200 0.18 41.27 32.89
N GLN A 201 0.26 40.08 33.49
CA GLN A 201 1.43 39.66 34.26
C GLN A 201 2.72 39.64 33.42
N ALA A 202 2.64 39.17 32.17
CA ALA A 202 3.76 39.18 31.24
C ALA A 202 4.25 40.61 30.95
N VAL A 203 3.33 41.55 30.67
CA VAL A 203 3.65 42.97 30.45
C VAL A 203 4.33 43.57 31.68
N ASP A 204 3.81 43.33 32.88
CA ASP A 204 4.37 43.87 34.12
C ASP A 204 5.79 43.34 34.41
N ARG A 205 6.02 42.05 34.13
CA ARG A 205 7.37 41.45 34.23
C ARG A 205 8.35 42.09 33.25
N VAL A 206 7.94 42.32 32.00
CA VAL A 206 8.80 42.99 31.01
C VAL A 206 9.08 44.44 31.42
N LYS A 207 8.07 45.18 31.91
CA LYS A 207 8.26 46.55 32.44
C LYS A 207 9.29 46.59 33.57
N THR A 208 9.18 45.65 34.52
CA THR A 208 10.06 45.56 35.69
C THR A 208 11.52 45.27 35.31
N GLU A 209 11.75 44.36 34.35
CA GLU A 209 13.11 44.04 33.89
C GLU A 209 13.68 45.13 32.97
N THR A 210 12.84 45.79 32.17
CA THR A 210 13.27 46.90 31.30
C THR A 210 13.80 48.09 32.12
N ALA A 211 13.29 48.29 33.33
CA ALA A 211 13.78 49.31 34.26
C ALA A 211 15.25 49.10 34.68
N LYS A 212 15.81 47.89 34.50
CA LYS A 212 17.20 47.55 34.86
C LYS A 212 18.23 47.81 33.75
N SER A 213 17.84 48.51 32.67
CA SER A 213 18.70 48.82 31.51
C SER A 213 19.26 47.56 30.83
N ILE A 214 18.41 46.91 30.03
CA ILE A 214 18.75 45.69 29.27
C ILE A 214 19.10 46.00 27.82
N SER A 215 19.87 45.13 27.18
CA SER A 215 20.19 45.26 25.75
C SER A 215 18.95 45.00 24.88
N ASP A 216 18.92 45.55 23.66
CA ASP A 216 17.82 45.30 22.70
C ASP A 216 17.66 43.80 22.39
N GLN A 217 18.76 43.03 22.36
CA GLN A 217 18.73 41.59 22.09
C GLN A 217 18.14 40.81 23.27
N ASP A 218 18.46 41.19 24.50
CA ASP A 218 17.92 40.55 25.71
C ASP A 218 16.46 40.93 25.94
N LEU A 219 16.07 42.16 25.56
CA LEU A 219 14.69 42.61 25.55
C LEU A 219 13.83 41.79 24.57
N ASP A 220 14.30 41.55 23.34
CA ASP A 220 13.59 40.71 22.37
C ASP A 220 13.42 39.28 22.86
N ARG A 221 14.48 38.68 23.41
CA ARG A 221 14.43 37.34 24.03
C ARG A 221 13.45 37.29 25.20
N LEU A 222 13.43 38.32 26.04
CA LEU A 222 12.53 38.41 27.19
C LEU A 222 11.07 38.50 26.72
N ILE A 223 10.77 39.36 25.74
CA ILE A 223 9.42 39.52 25.18
C ILE A 223 8.95 38.21 24.57
N LYS A 224 9.75 37.57 23.70
CA LYS A 224 9.39 36.28 23.09
C LYS A 224 9.18 35.18 24.12
N ARG A 225 10.01 35.13 25.17
CA ARG A 225 9.84 34.18 26.28
C ARG A 225 8.52 34.40 27.02
N GLN A 226 8.17 35.65 27.34
CA GLN A 226 6.89 35.94 28.00
C GLN A 226 5.70 35.69 27.06
N ALA A 227 5.82 36.02 25.77
CA ALA A 227 4.82 35.69 24.76
C ALA A 227 4.59 34.18 24.67
N GLN A 228 5.63 33.36 24.75
CA GLN A 228 5.53 31.91 24.79
C GLN A 228 4.83 31.41 26.08
N ILE A 229 5.10 32.03 27.23
CA ILE A 229 4.43 31.69 28.50
C ILE A 229 2.93 31.97 28.41
N VAL A 230 2.53 33.10 27.83
CA VAL A 230 1.12 33.46 27.64
C VAL A 230 0.46 32.56 26.60
N GLY A 231 1.15 32.27 25.50
CA GLY A 231 0.61 31.46 24.41
C GLY A 231 0.52 29.97 24.70
N SER A 232 1.41 29.41 25.54
CA SER A 232 1.50 27.97 25.79
C SER A 232 0.18 27.32 26.17
N PRO A 233 -0.55 27.80 27.20
CA PRO A 233 -1.84 27.22 27.57
C PRO A 233 -2.91 27.29 26.46
N VAL A 234 -2.82 28.29 25.57
CA VAL A 234 -3.78 28.49 24.49
C VAL A 234 -3.57 27.44 23.41
N TYR A 235 -2.36 27.32 22.86
CA TYR A 235 -2.13 26.41 21.73
C TYR A 235 -2.10 24.94 22.14
N THR A 236 -1.74 24.59 23.38
CA THR A 236 -1.80 23.20 23.87
C THR A 236 -3.22 22.70 24.12
N THR A 237 -4.17 23.61 24.32
CA THR A 237 -5.60 23.26 24.41
C THR A 237 -6.21 23.04 23.02
N LEU A 238 -5.71 23.73 22.01
CA LEU A 238 -6.21 23.67 20.64
C LEU A 238 -5.65 22.48 19.84
N LEU A 239 -4.40 22.10 20.08
CA LEU A 239 -3.76 20.94 19.48
C LEU A 239 -3.24 20.05 20.63
N PRO A 240 -3.94 18.95 20.98
CA PRO A 240 -3.51 18.03 22.05
C PRO A 240 -2.21 17.33 21.65
N ASP A 241 -1.58 16.61 22.59
CA ASP A 241 -0.34 15.87 22.29
C ASP A 241 -0.52 14.96 21.06
N GLN A 242 0.54 14.80 20.27
CA GLN A 242 0.48 14.03 19.02
C GLN A 242 -0.05 12.61 19.25
N THR A 243 0.29 12.01 20.39
CA THR A 243 -0.16 10.67 20.77
C THR A 243 -1.66 10.64 21.05
N GLU A 244 -2.18 11.65 21.72
CA GLU A 244 -3.60 11.78 22.04
C GLU A 244 -4.42 12.08 20.78
N PHE A 245 -3.89 12.95 19.92
CA PHE A 245 -4.44 13.26 18.60
C PHE A 245 -4.51 11.99 17.74
N ALA A 246 -3.42 11.24 17.64
CA ALA A 246 -3.36 9.98 16.91
C ALA A 246 -4.30 8.90 17.49
N LYS A 247 -4.48 8.88 18.82
CA LYS A 247 -5.38 7.95 19.48
C LYS A 247 -6.83 8.13 19.03
N ALA A 248 -7.28 9.36 18.82
CA ALA A 248 -8.64 9.62 18.37
C ALA A 248 -8.88 9.13 16.93
N PHE A 249 -7.94 9.36 16.01
CA PHE A 249 -8.02 8.77 14.66
C PHE A 249 -8.11 7.25 14.72
N VAL A 250 -7.22 6.61 15.49
CA VAL A 250 -7.18 5.15 15.65
C VAL A 250 -8.48 4.62 16.28
N GLU A 251 -9.08 5.31 17.25
CA GLU A 251 -10.34 4.89 17.86
C GLU A 251 -11.53 4.95 16.90
N LYS A 252 -11.50 5.82 15.89
CA LYS A 252 -12.52 5.93 14.84
C LYS A 252 -12.34 4.91 13.70
N THR A 253 -11.16 4.31 13.56
CA THR A 253 -10.95 3.29 12.52
C THR A 253 -11.80 2.04 12.74
N PRO A 254 -12.37 1.45 11.68
CA PRO A 254 -13.09 0.19 11.78
C PRO A 254 -12.09 -0.92 12.15
N LYS A 255 -12.28 -1.55 13.30
CA LYS A 255 -11.48 -2.71 13.72
C LYS A 255 -12.01 -3.96 13.04
N VAL A 256 -11.18 -4.59 12.23
CA VAL A 256 -11.56 -5.82 11.53
C VAL A 256 -11.32 -7.01 12.47
N VAL A 257 -12.29 -7.31 13.32
CA VAL A 257 -12.25 -8.54 14.12
C VAL A 257 -12.58 -9.73 13.22
N ASN A 258 -11.55 -10.44 12.76
CA ASN A 258 -11.72 -11.65 11.95
C ASN A 258 -12.19 -12.84 12.82
N LEU A 259 -13.47 -12.84 13.19
CA LEU A 259 -14.11 -13.99 13.86
C LEU A 259 -14.17 -15.24 12.96
N TRP A 260 -14.01 -15.06 11.65
CA TRP A 260 -14.07 -16.14 10.67
C TRP A 260 -12.88 -17.12 10.82
N SER A 261 -11.70 -16.63 11.22
CA SER A 261 -10.52 -17.47 11.45
C SER A 261 -10.71 -18.54 12.54
N TYR A 262 -11.68 -18.38 13.46
CA TYR A 262 -11.98 -19.42 14.46
C TYR A 262 -12.52 -20.73 13.83
N ARG A 263 -12.94 -20.72 12.56
CA ARG A 263 -13.33 -21.93 11.82
C ARG A 263 -12.22 -22.98 11.77
N PHE A 264 -10.94 -22.59 11.77
CA PHE A 264 -9.84 -23.55 11.76
C PHE A 264 -9.75 -24.38 13.04
N LEU A 265 -10.12 -23.80 14.20
CA LEU A 265 -10.27 -24.57 15.43
C LEU A 265 -11.40 -25.59 15.31
N ALA A 266 -12.54 -25.18 14.74
CA ALA A 266 -13.65 -26.09 14.47
C ALA A 266 -13.24 -27.23 13.51
N TYR A 267 -12.49 -26.92 12.44
CA TYR A 267 -11.95 -27.92 11.52
C TYR A 267 -11.00 -28.88 12.21
N GLY A 268 -10.10 -28.38 13.07
CA GLY A 268 -9.21 -29.21 13.87
C GLY A 268 -9.98 -30.21 14.74
N LEU A 269 -11.03 -29.74 15.43
CA LEU A 269 -11.89 -30.59 16.26
C LEU A 269 -12.66 -31.63 15.44
N VAL A 270 -13.20 -31.24 14.29
CA VAL A 270 -13.87 -32.17 13.36
C VAL A 270 -12.90 -33.23 12.85
N LEU A 271 -11.69 -32.84 12.44
CA LEU A 271 -10.66 -33.77 11.97
C LEU A 271 -10.23 -34.74 13.08
N LEU A 272 -10.09 -34.28 14.33
CA LEU A 272 -9.82 -35.14 15.48
C LEU A 272 -10.96 -36.14 15.74
N ALA A 273 -12.22 -35.70 15.69
CA ALA A 273 -13.37 -36.58 15.83
C ALA A 273 -13.44 -37.63 14.71
N LEU A 274 -13.05 -37.27 13.49
CA LEU A 274 -12.95 -38.18 12.35
C LEU A 274 -11.87 -39.26 12.53
N LEU A 275 -10.84 -39.04 13.36
CA LEU A 275 -9.88 -40.09 13.72
C LEU A 275 -10.58 -41.24 14.47
N VAL A 276 -11.63 -40.94 15.25
CA VAL A 276 -12.41 -41.95 15.97
C VAL A 276 -13.50 -42.55 15.07
N ILE A 277 -14.24 -41.71 14.34
CA ILE A 277 -15.43 -42.12 13.59
C ILE A 277 -15.10 -42.45 12.13
N LYS A 278 -14.57 -43.66 11.90
CA LYS A 278 -14.09 -44.13 10.59
C LYS A 278 -15.12 -44.08 9.44
N LYS A 279 -16.41 -44.28 9.76
CA LYS A 279 -17.49 -44.38 8.76
C LYS A 279 -17.77 -43.06 8.02
N TRP A 280 -17.59 -41.93 8.68
CA TRP A 280 -17.96 -40.60 8.16
C TRP A 280 -16.77 -39.79 7.63
N ARG A 281 -15.56 -40.35 7.65
CA ARG A 281 -14.33 -39.67 7.22
C ARG A 281 -14.45 -39.06 5.83
N PHE A 282 -14.85 -39.85 4.84
CA PHE A 282 -14.88 -39.38 3.45
C PHE A 282 -16.00 -38.38 3.17
N PRO A 283 -17.27 -38.61 3.56
CA PRO A 283 -18.33 -37.62 3.37
C PRO A 283 -18.01 -36.28 4.04
N VAL A 284 -17.48 -36.29 5.26
CA VAL A 284 -17.19 -35.06 6.00
C VAL A 284 -15.97 -34.33 5.41
N LEU A 285 -14.91 -35.05 5.01
CA LEU A 285 -13.78 -34.43 4.30
C LEU A 285 -14.21 -33.81 2.97
N THR A 286 -15.04 -34.51 2.19
CA THR A 286 -15.59 -33.95 0.94
C THR A 286 -16.45 -32.72 1.23
N LEU A 287 -17.31 -32.77 2.27
CA LEU A 287 -18.14 -31.64 2.66
C LEU A 287 -17.30 -30.43 3.08
N LEU A 288 -16.23 -30.63 3.85
CA LEU A 288 -15.33 -29.54 4.26
C LEU A 288 -14.63 -28.89 3.04
N ILE A 289 -14.14 -29.70 2.10
CA ILE A 289 -13.52 -29.21 0.86
C ILE A 289 -14.52 -28.41 0.03
N VAL A 290 -15.73 -28.95 -0.15
CA VAL A 290 -16.80 -28.29 -0.93
C VAL A 290 -17.29 -27.02 -0.22
N PHE A 291 -17.42 -27.03 1.10
CA PHE A 291 -17.80 -25.87 1.89
C PHE A 291 -16.75 -24.75 1.76
N GLU A 292 -15.47 -25.08 1.92
CA GLU A 292 -14.38 -24.12 1.70
C GLU A 292 -14.37 -23.57 0.28
N ALA A 293 -14.60 -24.43 -0.73
CA ALA A 293 -14.73 -23.99 -2.11
C ALA A 293 -15.90 -23.00 -2.33
N ILE A 294 -17.05 -23.24 -1.69
CA ILE A 294 -18.24 -22.39 -1.80
C ILE A 294 -18.02 -21.05 -1.08
N VAL A 295 -17.54 -21.06 0.16
CA VAL A 295 -17.23 -19.84 0.92
C VAL A 295 -16.32 -18.95 0.09
N GLN A 296 -15.22 -19.52 -0.41
CA GLN A 296 -14.24 -18.81 -1.23
C GLN A 296 -14.83 -18.17 -2.48
N TYR A 297 -15.67 -18.92 -3.19
CA TYR A 297 -16.34 -18.42 -4.39
C TYR A 297 -17.17 -17.16 -4.11
N TYR A 298 -17.89 -17.12 -2.98
CA TYR A 298 -18.74 -15.98 -2.61
C TYR A 298 -17.98 -14.83 -1.92
N THR A 299 -16.89 -15.11 -1.21
CA THR A 299 -16.16 -14.10 -0.43
C THR A 299 -15.02 -13.44 -1.20
N HIS A 300 -14.73 -13.89 -2.43
CA HIS A 300 -13.70 -13.33 -3.32
C HIS A 300 -12.32 -13.18 -2.65
N GLY A 301 -12.01 -14.03 -1.67
CA GLY A 301 -10.79 -13.92 -0.87
C GLY A 301 -10.66 -12.69 0.03
N TYR A 302 -11.67 -11.81 0.14
CA TYR A 302 -11.65 -10.66 1.07
C TYR A 302 -11.55 -11.03 2.56
N LEU A 303 -11.77 -12.30 2.91
CA LEU A 303 -11.63 -12.81 4.28
C LEU A 303 -10.22 -13.32 4.62
N PHE A 304 -9.26 -13.21 3.69
CA PHE A 304 -7.92 -13.75 3.88
C PHE A 304 -7.01 -12.79 4.65
N SER A 305 -6.84 -13.06 5.95
CA SER A 305 -5.73 -12.44 6.68
C SER A 305 -4.42 -13.19 6.42
N ASP A 306 -3.29 -12.54 6.70
CA ASP A 306 -1.95 -13.12 6.55
C ASP A 306 -1.78 -14.41 7.38
N SER A 307 -2.49 -14.50 8.51
CA SER A 307 -2.57 -15.72 9.31
C SER A 307 -3.29 -16.85 8.59
N GLU A 308 -4.35 -16.58 7.84
CA GLU A 308 -5.04 -17.59 7.01
C GLU A 308 -4.11 -18.03 5.88
N ALA A 309 -3.54 -17.09 5.12
CA ALA A 309 -2.58 -17.39 4.06
C ALA A 309 -1.42 -18.27 4.55
N PHE A 310 -0.88 -17.96 5.74
CA PHE A 310 0.16 -18.77 6.38
C PHE A 310 -0.33 -20.17 6.74
N ILE A 311 -1.50 -20.31 7.38
CA ILE A 311 -2.09 -21.61 7.74
C ILE A 311 -2.33 -22.44 6.47
N TYR A 312 -2.90 -21.84 5.44
CA TYR A 312 -3.18 -22.49 4.17
C TYR A 312 -1.90 -22.89 3.44
N GLY A 313 -0.89 -22.03 3.38
CA GLY A 313 0.41 -22.33 2.78
C GLY A 313 1.13 -23.47 3.51
N LEU A 314 1.17 -23.41 4.86
CA LEU A 314 1.76 -24.43 5.70
C LEU A 314 1.06 -25.78 5.52
N LEU A 315 -0.28 -25.80 5.55
CA LEU A 315 -1.07 -27.02 5.34
C LEU A 315 -0.85 -27.58 3.94
N THR A 316 -0.87 -26.73 2.91
CA THR A 316 -0.69 -27.14 1.51
C THR A 316 0.67 -27.79 1.32
N PHE A 317 1.75 -27.15 1.74
CA PHE A 317 3.11 -27.67 1.58
C PHE A 317 3.34 -28.95 2.40
N SER A 318 2.86 -28.97 3.64
CA SER A 318 3.00 -30.14 4.53
C SER A 318 2.22 -31.34 3.99
N LEU A 319 0.97 -31.12 3.57
CA LEU A 319 0.12 -32.18 3.02
C LEU A 319 0.64 -32.70 1.69
N LEU A 320 1.11 -31.82 0.80
CA LEU A 320 1.69 -32.19 -0.49
C LEU A 320 2.98 -32.98 -0.31
N SER A 321 3.87 -32.52 0.57
CA SER A 321 5.13 -33.23 0.88
C SER A 321 4.85 -34.62 1.46
N PHE A 322 3.93 -34.69 2.43
CA PHE A 322 3.54 -35.95 3.05
C PHE A 322 2.87 -36.91 2.05
N SER A 323 1.96 -36.40 1.21
CA SER A 323 1.31 -37.21 0.19
C SER A 323 2.30 -37.71 -0.86
N LEU A 324 3.29 -36.90 -1.22
CA LEU A 324 4.33 -37.28 -2.18
C LEU A 324 5.20 -38.41 -1.64
N ILE A 325 5.65 -38.30 -0.39
CA ILE A 325 6.43 -39.35 0.30
C ILE A 325 5.63 -40.66 0.35
N LEU A 326 4.36 -40.57 0.76
CA LEU A 326 3.49 -41.74 0.82
C LEU A 326 3.24 -42.37 -0.54
N TRP A 327 3.12 -41.56 -1.59
CA TRP A 327 2.95 -42.03 -2.96
C TRP A 327 4.22 -42.72 -3.47
N LEU A 328 5.40 -42.09 -3.34
CA LEU A 328 6.70 -42.65 -3.73
C LEU A 328 6.95 -44.00 -3.05
N SER A 329 6.72 -44.09 -1.74
CA SER A 329 6.86 -45.35 -0.97
C SER A 329 6.06 -46.51 -1.57
N ARG A 330 4.90 -46.24 -2.18
CA ARG A 330 4.06 -47.27 -2.83
C ARG A 330 4.53 -47.61 -4.22
N VAL A 331 4.90 -46.60 -5.01
CA VAL A 331 5.36 -46.79 -6.39
C VAL A 331 6.61 -47.68 -6.42
N PHE A 332 7.52 -47.49 -5.48
CA PHE A 332 8.72 -48.33 -5.34
C PHE A 332 8.42 -49.75 -4.82
N ASN A 333 7.27 -49.96 -4.16
CA ASN A 333 6.89 -51.26 -3.64
C ASN A 333 6.07 -52.06 -4.68
N LYS A 334 6.74 -52.93 -5.44
CA LYS A 334 6.14 -53.72 -6.54
C LYS A 334 4.85 -54.48 -6.16
N LYS A 335 4.68 -54.90 -4.90
CA LYS A 335 3.46 -55.60 -4.41
C LYS A 335 2.23 -54.69 -4.23
N LYS A 336 2.43 -53.37 -4.12
CA LYS A 336 1.38 -52.38 -3.85
C LYS A 336 1.05 -51.52 -5.08
N ARG A 337 1.76 -51.74 -6.21
CA ARG A 337 1.61 -50.96 -7.44
C ARG A 337 0.33 -51.38 -8.18
N GLY A 338 -0.65 -50.48 -8.23
CA GLY A 338 -1.91 -50.65 -8.97
C GLY A 338 -2.14 -49.53 -9.98
N GLY A 339 -3.21 -49.63 -10.77
CA GLY A 339 -3.55 -48.59 -11.77
C GLY A 339 -3.87 -47.20 -11.17
N MET A 340 -4.28 -47.15 -9.89
CA MET A 340 -4.45 -45.90 -9.15
C MET A 340 -3.15 -45.09 -9.02
N GLU A 341 -1.98 -45.72 -9.03
CA GLU A 341 -0.72 -44.99 -8.90
C GLU A 341 -0.36 -44.18 -10.16
N TRP A 342 -0.90 -44.57 -11.31
CA TRP A 342 -0.79 -43.80 -12.56
C TRP A 342 -1.74 -42.61 -12.58
N VAL A 343 -2.93 -42.76 -11.98
CA VAL A 343 -3.88 -41.67 -11.81
C VAL A 343 -3.28 -40.60 -10.89
N THR A 344 -2.73 -40.98 -9.74
CA THR A 344 -2.08 -40.03 -8.82
C THR A 344 -0.85 -39.36 -9.42
N LEU A 345 -0.06 -40.06 -10.25
CA LEU A 345 1.02 -39.44 -11.02
C LEU A 345 0.50 -38.33 -11.96
N SER A 346 -0.57 -38.60 -12.71
CA SER A 346 -1.16 -37.60 -13.60
C SER A 346 -1.68 -36.37 -12.84
N MET A 347 -2.15 -36.54 -11.60
CA MET A 347 -2.56 -35.44 -10.74
C MET A 347 -1.38 -34.57 -10.32
N TYR A 348 -0.25 -35.18 -9.91
CA TYR A 348 0.96 -34.42 -9.59
C TYR A 348 1.52 -33.68 -10.80
N LEU A 349 1.48 -34.29 -11.98
CA LEU A 349 1.88 -33.62 -13.22
C LEU A 349 0.96 -32.44 -13.55
N ALA A 350 -0.36 -32.61 -13.42
CA ALA A 350 -1.32 -31.53 -13.62
C ALA A 350 -1.09 -30.37 -12.62
N MET A 351 -0.86 -30.67 -11.35
CA MET A 351 -0.52 -29.66 -10.34
C MET A 351 0.80 -28.95 -10.66
N GLY A 352 1.83 -29.69 -11.06
CA GLY A 352 3.10 -29.10 -11.48
C GLY A 352 2.92 -28.16 -12.67
N VAL A 353 2.09 -28.52 -13.64
CA VAL A 353 1.76 -27.64 -14.76
C VAL A 353 1.08 -26.36 -14.27
N LEU A 354 0.07 -26.46 -13.41
CA LEU A 354 -0.64 -25.29 -12.89
C LEU A 354 0.23 -24.35 -12.05
N TRP A 355 1.30 -24.86 -11.44
CA TRP A 355 2.25 -24.06 -10.66
C TRP A 355 3.31 -23.36 -11.52
N PHE A 356 3.81 -24.03 -12.56
CA PHE A 356 4.99 -23.55 -13.31
C PHE A 356 4.67 -23.01 -14.70
N PHE A 357 3.45 -23.20 -15.21
CA PHE A 357 3.05 -22.61 -16.49
C PHE A 357 2.21 -21.36 -16.28
N PRO A 358 2.45 -20.31 -17.09
CA PRO A 358 1.69 -19.08 -17.01
C PRO A 358 0.22 -19.36 -17.35
N TYR A 359 -0.66 -18.95 -16.45
CA TYR A 359 -2.10 -18.96 -16.61
C TYR A 359 -2.55 -17.95 -17.66
N TRP A 360 -1.93 -16.77 -17.67
CA TRP A 360 -2.11 -15.73 -18.67
C TRP A 360 -0.77 -15.38 -19.29
N ILE A 361 -0.67 -15.56 -20.61
CA ILE A 361 0.50 -15.14 -21.36
C ILE A 361 0.20 -13.75 -21.89
N SER A 362 0.98 -12.77 -21.41
CA SER A 362 0.99 -11.39 -21.92
C SER A 362 -0.40 -10.75 -22.12
N PRO A 363 -1.25 -10.65 -21.06
CA PRO A 363 -2.57 -10.03 -21.15
C PRO A 363 -2.54 -8.61 -21.72
N GLU A 364 -3.34 -8.34 -22.75
CA GLU A 364 -3.32 -7.04 -23.43
C GLU A 364 -3.68 -5.84 -22.54
N PRO A 365 -4.68 -5.89 -21.64
CA PRO A 365 -5.08 -4.75 -20.80
C PRO A 365 -3.97 -4.21 -19.91
N LEU A 366 -2.97 -5.03 -19.64
CA LEU A 366 -1.87 -4.69 -18.76
C LEU A 366 -0.59 -4.32 -19.49
N ARG A 367 -0.65 -4.17 -20.80
CA ARG A 367 0.48 -3.58 -21.52
C ARG A 367 0.61 -2.12 -21.12
N MET A 368 1.84 -1.68 -20.91
CA MET A 368 2.11 -0.32 -20.43
C MET A 368 1.59 0.76 -21.38
N ASP A 369 1.60 0.50 -22.69
CA ASP A 369 1.08 1.41 -23.70
C ASP A 369 -0.44 1.63 -23.63
N ARG A 370 -1.19 0.72 -22.96
CA ARG A 370 -2.63 0.88 -22.71
C ARG A 370 -2.95 1.54 -21.36
N GLN A 371 -1.94 1.79 -20.53
CA GLN A 371 -2.09 2.40 -19.20
C GLN A 371 -1.80 3.91 -19.30
N GLU A 372 -2.72 4.67 -19.89
CA GLU A 372 -2.51 6.10 -20.16
C GLU A 372 -2.32 6.94 -18.88
N THR A 373 -3.06 6.63 -17.81
CA THR A 373 -2.96 7.32 -16.51
C THR A 373 -1.61 7.08 -15.84
N PHE A 374 -1.02 5.89 -16.04
CA PHE A 374 0.23 5.50 -15.40
C PHE A 374 1.37 6.46 -15.75
N TYR A 375 1.47 6.93 -16.99
CA TYR A 375 2.54 7.85 -17.40
C TYR A 375 2.47 9.22 -16.74
N GLN A 376 1.31 9.62 -16.22
CA GLN A 376 1.10 10.89 -15.51
C GLN A 376 1.23 10.74 -13.99
N SER A 377 1.37 9.50 -13.51
CA SER A 377 1.41 9.18 -12.09
C SER A 377 2.76 9.50 -11.45
N ALA A 378 2.76 9.83 -10.16
CA ALA A 378 3.99 10.04 -9.39
C ALA A 378 4.87 8.77 -9.32
N VAL A 379 4.26 7.58 -9.43
CA VAL A 379 4.98 6.31 -9.38
C VAL A 379 5.69 5.95 -10.70
N TYR A 380 5.32 6.59 -11.82
CA TYR A 380 6.11 6.49 -13.05
C TYR A 380 7.46 7.19 -12.93
N GLU A 381 7.52 8.34 -12.25
CA GLU A 381 8.78 9.02 -11.95
C GLU A 381 9.69 8.12 -11.10
N VAL A 382 9.14 7.38 -10.13
CA VAL A 382 9.88 6.39 -9.35
C VAL A 382 10.47 5.30 -10.25
N LEU A 383 9.70 4.76 -11.19
CA LEU A 383 10.19 3.77 -12.15
C LEU A 383 11.36 4.33 -12.98
N LYS A 384 11.24 5.57 -13.45
CA LYS A 384 12.33 6.24 -14.20
C LYS A 384 13.57 6.43 -13.34
N GLU A 385 13.41 6.83 -12.08
CA GLU A 385 14.55 6.98 -11.15
C GLU A 385 15.27 5.65 -10.94
N GLU A 386 14.52 4.55 -10.73
CA GLU A 386 15.07 3.20 -10.58
C GLU A 386 15.71 2.66 -11.86
N LEU A 387 15.27 3.12 -13.03
CA LEU A 387 15.85 2.72 -14.32
C LEU A 387 17.10 3.53 -14.68
N PHE A 388 17.06 4.86 -14.53
CA PHE A 388 17.99 5.77 -15.21
C PHE A 388 18.86 6.61 -14.29
N GLU A 389 18.39 7.01 -13.11
CA GLU A 389 19.01 8.10 -12.35
C GLU A 389 19.85 7.62 -11.18
N TRP A 390 19.34 6.63 -10.46
CA TRP A 390 20.00 6.16 -9.26
C TRP A 390 21.31 5.46 -9.61
N LYS A 391 22.35 5.59 -8.77
CA LYS A 391 23.70 5.06 -9.07
C LYS A 391 23.73 3.55 -9.38
N ARG A 392 22.80 2.81 -8.78
CA ARG A 392 22.57 1.37 -9.02
C ARG A 392 21.28 1.10 -9.79
N GLY A 393 20.76 2.12 -10.46
CA GLY A 393 19.60 2.02 -11.32
C GLY A 393 19.84 1.01 -12.44
N PHE A 394 18.78 0.40 -12.94
CA PHE A 394 18.87 -0.77 -13.79
C PHE A 394 19.67 -0.51 -15.07
N TYR A 395 19.55 0.65 -15.72
CA TYR A 395 20.40 0.98 -16.86
C TYR A 395 21.66 1.75 -16.46
N GLU A 396 21.69 2.37 -15.29
CA GLU A 396 22.78 3.24 -14.81
C GLU A 396 23.97 2.45 -14.22
N GLU A 397 23.70 1.38 -13.48
CA GLU A 397 24.70 0.56 -12.78
C GLU A 397 25.83 0.09 -13.72
N PRO A 398 25.59 -0.46 -14.94
CA PRO A 398 26.65 -0.91 -15.82
C PRO A 398 27.56 0.23 -16.31
N PHE A 399 27.02 1.44 -16.50
CA PHE A 399 27.83 2.60 -16.87
C PHE A 399 28.72 3.05 -15.72
N ASN A 400 28.20 3.05 -14.50
CA ASN A 400 28.98 3.38 -13.32
C ASN A 400 30.08 2.34 -13.05
N ASP A 401 29.77 1.06 -13.21
CA ASP A 401 30.76 -0.01 -13.06
C ASP A 401 31.84 0.08 -14.14
N TYR A 402 31.46 0.41 -15.39
CA TYR A 402 32.41 0.64 -16.48
C TYR A 402 33.44 1.74 -16.16
N LEU A 403 33.02 2.81 -15.46
CA LEU A 403 33.94 3.90 -15.08
C LEU A 403 34.99 3.49 -14.04
N ILE A 404 34.71 2.47 -13.23
CA ILE A 404 35.55 2.06 -12.09
C ILE A 404 36.36 0.81 -12.43
N SER A 405 35.90 0.02 -13.40
CA SER A 405 36.46 -1.27 -13.77
C SER A 405 37.63 -1.17 -14.75
N ARG A 406 38.48 -2.20 -14.73
CA ARG A 406 39.53 -2.45 -15.75
C ARG A 406 39.13 -3.51 -16.77
N GLU A 407 37.89 -3.97 -16.71
CA GLU A 407 37.39 -5.03 -17.58
C GLU A 407 37.13 -4.53 -19.02
N ALA A 408 36.97 -5.47 -19.94
CA ALA A 408 36.78 -5.17 -21.36
C ALA A 408 35.45 -4.45 -21.63
N THR A 409 35.48 -3.44 -22.50
CA THR A 409 34.30 -2.71 -23.00
C THR A 409 33.20 -3.64 -23.51
N THR A 410 33.57 -4.74 -24.17
CA THR A 410 32.62 -5.74 -24.69
C THR A 410 31.73 -6.34 -23.60
N ARG A 411 32.29 -6.63 -22.43
CA ARG A 411 31.53 -7.19 -21.30
C ARG A 411 30.44 -6.25 -20.82
N TYR A 412 30.74 -4.95 -20.72
CA TYR A 412 29.75 -3.97 -20.28
C TYR A 412 28.68 -3.69 -21.34
N ALA A 413 29.05 -3.71 -22.62
CA ALA A 413 28.09 -3.65 -23.71
C ALA A 413 27.10 -4.83 -23.67
N GLU A 414 27.60 -6.07 -23.49
CA GLU A 414 26.75 -7.27 -23.34
C GLU A 414 25.83 -7.20 -22.11
N ILE A 415 26.30 -6.62 -21.00
CA ILE A 415 25.46 -6.44 -19.81
C ILE A 415 24.31 -5.47 -20.11
N ILE A 416 24.60 -4.34 -20.77
CA ILE A 416 23.58 -3.35 -21.12
C ILE A 416 22.59 -3.92 -22.13
N GLU A 417 23.07 -4.64 -23.14
CA GLU A 417 22.24 -5.36 -24.12
C GLU A 417 21.26 -6.31 -23.43
N LYS A 418 21.73 -7.18 -22.54
CA LYS A 418 20.86 -8.10 -21.77
C LYS A 418 19.83 -7.36 -20.92
N ARG A 419 20.16 -6.17 -20.40
CA ARG A 419 19.22 -5.35 -19.65
C ARG A 419 18.16 -4.72 -20.57
N LEU A 420 18.55 -4.26 -21.76
CA LEU A 420 17.61 -3.78 -22.78
C LEU A 420 16.66 -4.90 -23.22
N GLU A 421 17.19 -6.07 -23.57
CA GLU A 421 16.40 -7.26 -23.94
C GLU A 421 15.39 -7.66 -22.87
N LYS A 422 15.76 -7.53 -21.58
CA LYS A 422 14.88 -7.89 -20.47
C LYS A 422 13.73 -6.89 -20.29
N ALA A 423 14.01 -5.59 -20.37
CA ALA A 423 13.05 -4.56 -19.92
C ALA A 423 12.24 -3.94 -21.08
N MET A 424 12.83 -3.76 -22.26
CA MET A 424 12.18 -3.09 -23.40
C MET A 424 10.88 -3.75 -23.92
N PRO A 425 10.71 -5.08 -23.88
CA PRO A 425 9.44 -5.70 -24.26
C PRO A 425 8.26 -5.22 -23.41
N PHE A 426 8.52 -4.89 -22.14
CA PHE A 426 7.50 -4.39 -21.20
C PHE A 426 7.35 -2.86 -21.24
N SER A 427 8.28 -2.16 -21.90
CA SER A 427 8.28 -0.70 -21.99
C SER A 427 7.28 -0.24 -23.04
N GLY A 428 6.27 0.51 -22.63
CA GLY A 428 5.37 1.18 -23.58
C GLY A 428 6.03 2.38 -24.26
N ILE A 429 5.28 3.04 -25.15
CA ILE A 429 5.81 4.04 -26.09
C ILE A 429 6.60 5.14 -25.38
N GLN A 430 6.06 5.70 -24.30
CA GLN A 430 6.71 6.79 -23.58
C GLN A 430 8.02 6.34 -22.92
N LEU A 431 8.03 5.19 -22.24
CA LEU A 431 9.24 4.69 -21.59
C LEU A 431 10.34 4.33 -22.60
N ARG A 432 10.00 3.84 -23.80
CA ARG A 432 11.00 3.62 -24.86
C ARG A 432 11.68 4.94 -25.27
N ARG A 433 10.91 6.02 -25.45
CA ARG A 433 11.46 7.37 -25.75
C ARG A 433 12.32 7.92 -24.63
N ASP A 434 11.93 7.69 -23.38
CA ASP A 434 12.71 8.11 -22.22
C ASP A 434 14.05 7.33 -22.15
N THR A 435 14.04 6.03 -22.46
CA THR A 435 15.26 5.21 -22.61
C THR A 435 16.18 5.74 -23.71
N GLU A 436 15.64 6.11 -24.88
CA GLU A 436 16.42 6.72 -25.96
C GLU A 436 17.11 8.00 -25.52
N SER A 437 16.33 8.87 -24.88
CA SER A 437 16.79 10.17 -24.39
C SER A 437 17.89 9.99 -23.35
N TYR A 438 17.72 9.04 -22.43
CA TYR A 438 18.72 8.66 -21.44
C TYR A 438 20.00 8.13 -22.09
N LEU A 439 19.93 7.16 -23.01
CA LEU A 439 21.12 6.61 -23.67
C LEU A 439 21.86 7.69 -24.48
N THR A 440 21.12 8.50 -25.23
CA THR A 440 21.68 9.63 -25.99
C THR A 440 22.39 10.63 -25.07
N SER A 441 21.89 10.83 -23.85
CA SER A 441 22.56 11.67 -22.86
C SER A 441 23.91 11.10 -22.42
N LYS A 442 24.05 9.77 -22.32
CA LYS A 442 25.31 9.09 -21.96
C LYS A 442 26.37 9.25 -23.04
N TRP A 443 25.99 9.19 -24.31
CA TRP A 443 26.91 9.27 -25.45
C TRP A 443 27.58 10.64 -25.61
N LYS A 444 27.01 11.70 -25.01
CA LYS A 444 27.65 13.03 -24.93
C LYS A 444 28.98 12.99 -24.18
N SER A 445 29.17 12.02 -23.28
CA SER A 445 30.45 11.80 -22.61
C SER A 445 31.36 10.94 -23.49
N SER A 446 32.55 11.46 -23.81
CA SER A 446 33.57 10.73 -24.56
C SER A 446 33.99 9.41 -23.90
N ARG A 447 33.74 9.26 -22.60
CA ARG A 447 34.02 8.03 -21.85
C ARG A 447 33.13 6.86 -22.28
N PHE A 448 31.90 7.11 -22.70
CA PHE A 448 30.93 6.05 -23.04
C PHE A 448 30.77 5.80 -24.54
N GLN A 449 31.35 6.66 -25.39
CA GLN A 449 31.42 6.49 -26.84
C GLN A 449 31.81 5.06 -27.30
N PRO A 450 32.75 4.34 -26.65
CA PRO A 450 33.08 2.98 -27.06
C PRO A 450 31.95 1.95 -26.92
N LEU A 451 30.94 2.21 -26.09
CA LEU A 451 29.78 1.34 -25.88
C LEU A 451 28.63 1.62 -26.87
N GLU A 452 28.58 2.84 -27.41
CA GLU A 452 27.46 3.37 -28.21
C GLU A 452 27.06 2.46 -29.38
N PRO A 453 27.96 1.96 -30.24
CA PRO A 453 27.54 1.21 -31.43
C PRO A 453 26.79 -0.08 -31.09
N VAL A 454 27.27 -0.81 -30.08
CA VAL A 454 26.67 -2.09 -29.66
C VAL A 454 25.35 -1.83 -28.93
N VAL A 455 25.35 -0.88 -28.00
CA VAL A 455 24.17 -0.57 -27.18
C VAL A 455 23.04 0.01 -28.04
N MET A 456 23.34 0.93 -28.95
CA MET A 456 22.32 1.53 -29.83
C MET A 456 21.79 0.55 -30.87
N GLN A 457 22.61 -0.39 -31.35
CA GLN A 457 22.13 -1.48 -32.21
C GLN A 457 21.15 -2.40 -31.46
N SER A 458 21.47 -2.75 -30.22
CA SER A 458 20.57 -3.52 -29.35
C SER A 458 19.27 -2.75 -29.08
N TYR A 459 19.37 -1.47 -28.71
CA TYR A 459 18.21 -0.59 -28.49
C TYR A 459 17.31 -0.53 -29.72
N ALA A 460 17.86 -0.27 -30.92
CA ALA A 460 17.08 -0.24 -32.16
C ALA A 460 16.34 -1.55 -32.42
N THR A 461 16.98 -2.69 -32.15
CA THR A 461 16.34 -4.01 -32.28
C THR A 461 15.18 -4.18 -31.29
N GLN A 462 15.33 -3.68 -30.06
CA GLN A 462 14.32 -3.81 -29.01
C GLN A 462 13.18 -2.80 -29.13
N VAL A 463 13.41 -1.62 -29.69
CA VAL A 463 12.36 -0.61 -29.91
C VAL A 463 11.30 -1.07 -30.89
N ASP A 464 11.69 -1.89 -31.87
CA ASP A 464 10.79 -2.46 -32.86
C ASP A 464 10.09 -3.75 -32.36
N SER A 465 10.42 -4.22 -31.16
CA SER A 465 9.77 -5.40 -30.57
C SER A 465 8.31 -5.11 -30.19
N ASP A 466 7.47 -6.14 -30.25
CA ASP A 466 6.08 -6.04 -29.80
C ASP A 466 6.00 -5.60 -28.33
N PHE A 467 4.94 -4.86 -27.98
CA PHE A 467 4.66 -4.55 -26.58
C PHE A 467 4.05 -5.77 -25.91
N ILE A 468 4.71 -6.23 -24.85
CA ILE A 468 4.34 -7.41 -24.10
C ILE A 468 4.01 -6.98 -22.67
N SER A 469 3.01 -7.60 -22.04
CA SER A 469 2.79 -7.44 -20.61
C SER A 469 3.34 -8.64 -19.85
N PRO A 470 3.67 -8.50 -18.56
CA PRO A 470 4.15 -9.63 -17.77
C PRO A 470 3.12 -10.77 -17.71
N ASP A 471 3.62 -11.99 -17.89
CA ASP A 471 2.83 -13.22 -17.73
C ASP A 471 2.37 -13.39 -16.29
N PHE A 472 1.21 -14.04 -16.11
CA PHE A 472 0.68 -14.36 -14.79
C PHE A 472 0.51 -15.83 -14.59
N TYR A 473 0.90 -16.28 -13.40
CA TYR A 473 0.70 -17.65 -12.94
C TYR A 473 -0.56 -17.75 -12.09
N LEU A 474 -1.14 -18.94 -12.03
CA LEU A 474 -2.40 -19.16 -11.31
C LEU A 474 -2.30 -18.75 -9.83
N PHE A 475 -1.15 -18.98 -9.18
CA PHE A 475 -0.92 -18.60 -7.79
C PHE A 475 -0.79 -17.09 -7.55
N GLN A 476 -0.61 -16.28 -8.60
CA GLN A 476 -0.55 -14.81 -8.53
C GLN A 476 -1.94 -14.17 -8.60
N SER A 477 -3.00 -14.97 -8.62
CA SER A 477 -4.37 -14.48 -8.41
C SER A 477 -4.89 -15.02 -7.09
N ILE A 478 -5.72 -14.23 -6.40
CA ILE A 478 -6.40 -14.68 -5.18
C ILE A 478 -7.11 -15.99 -5.48
N GLU A 479 -7.98 -15.99 -6.48
CA GLU A 479 -8.84 -17.11 -6.82
C GLU A 479 -8.07 -18.34 -7.31
N GLY A 480 -7.02 -18.12 -8.11
CA GLY A 480 -6.19 -19.21 -8.61
C GLY A 480 -5.33 -19.86 -7.51
N SER A 481 -4.84 -19.08 -6.54
CA SER A 481 -4.14 -19.62 -5.37
C SER A 481 -5.03 -20.58 -4.55
N TYR A 482 -6.32 -20.28 -4.45
CA TYR A 482 -7.30 -21.18 -3.83
C TYR A 482 -7.61 -22.42 -4.65
N ALA A 483 -7.78 -22.27 -5.96
CA ALA A 483 -7.98 -23.41 -6.84
C ALA A 483 -6.80 -24.40 -6.69
N LEU A 484 -5.57 -23.90 -6.65
CA LEU A 484 -4.38 -24.70 -6.38
C LEU A 484 -4.42 -25.38 -5.01
N LEU A 485 -4.85 -24.67 -3.97
CA LEU A 485 -4.96 -25.21 -2.63
C LEU A 485 -5.97 -26.36 -2.55
N LEU A 486 -7.16 -26.20 -3.12
CA LEU A 486 -8.23 -27.20 -3.08
C LEU A 486 -7.85 -28.45 -3.87
N ILE A 487 -7.22 -28.28 -5.04
CA ILE A 487 -6.64 -29.39 -5.82
C ILE A 487 -5.58 -30.12 -4.99
N THR A 488 -4.71 -29.39 -4.29
CA THR A 488 -3.66 -29.97 -3.46
C THR A 488 -4.24 -30.77 -2.30
N LEU A 489 -5.20 -30.19 -1.58
CA LEU A 489 -5.81 -30.81 -0.41
C LEU A 489 -6.61 -32.06 -0.79
N ALA A 490 -7.31 -32.03 -1.91
CA ALA A 490 -7.99 -33.19 -2.46
C ALA A 490 -7.01 -34.29 -2.88
N THR A 491 -5.92 -33.92 -3.56
CA THR A 491 -4.86 -34.87 -3.96
C THR A 491 -4.24 -35.54 -2.74
N ALA A 492 -3.91 -34.77 -1.71
CA ALA A 492 -3.39 -35.29 -0.45
C ALA A 492 -4.40 -36.22 0.25
N ALA A 493 -5.68 -35.82 0.34
CA ALA A 493 -6.72 -36.63 0.95
C ALA A 493 -6.92 -37.97 0.22
N LEU A 494 -6.91 -37.96 -1.11
CA LEU A 494 -7.03 -39.16 -1.95
C LEU A 494 -5.88 -40.14 -1.69
N ILE A 495 -4.67 -39.61 -1.55
CA ILE A 495 -3.47 -40.41 -1.34
C ILE A 495 -3.45 -40.95 0.09
N VAL A 496 -3.65 -40.12 1.10
CA VAL A 496 -3.55 -40.49 2.53
C VAL A 496 -4.63 -41.50 2.90
N PHE A 497 -5.89 -41.23 2.57
CA PHE A 497 -7.01 -41.98 3.12
C PHE A 497 -7.50 -43.15 2.27
N ARG A 498 -7.11 -43.22 0.99
CA ARG A 498 -7.49 -44.29 0.04
C ARG A 498 -9.00 -44.57 0.05
N PRO A 499 -9.84 -43.59 -0.33
CA PRO A 499 -11.28 -43.82 -0.46
C PRO A 499 -11.56 -44.97 -1.45
N GLY A 500 -12.69 -45.65 -1.25
CA GLY A 500 -13.20 -46.57 -2.26
C GLY A 500 -13.38 -45.84 -3.60
N LYS A 501 -13.23 -46.56 -4.71
CA LYS A 501 -13.16 -45.98 -6.08
C LYS A 501 -14.27 -44.97 -6.41
N ARG A 502 -15.50 -45.18 -5.91
CA ARG A 502 -16.62 -44.24 -6.08
C ARG A 502 -16.36 -42.89 -5.40
N PHE A 503 -15.93 -42.90 -4.13
CA PHE A 503 -15.58 -41.69 -3.38
C PHE A 503 -14.30 -41.03 -3.92
N PHE A 504 -13.35 -41.83 -4.44
CA PHE A 504 -12.17 -41.31 -5.10
C PHE A 504 -12.54 -40.41 -6.28
N MET A 505 -13.42 -40.87 -7.17
CA MET A 505 -13.88 -40.11 -8.33
C MET A 505 -14.66 -38.86 -7.93
N VAL A 506 -15.57 -38.96 -6.96
CA VAL A 506 -16.36 -37.80 -6.50
C VAL A 506 -15.46 -36.72 -5.92
N LEU A 507 -14.52 -37.08 -5.04
CA LEU A 507 -13.62 -36.13 -4.39
C LEU A 507 -12.64 -35.51 -5.39
N TYR A 508 -12.19 -36.29 -6.38
CA TYR A 508 -11.36 -35.78 -7.46
C TYR A 508 -12.10 -34.76 -8.32
N VAL A 509 -13.29 -35.10 -8.85
CA VAL A 509 -14.08 -34.19 -9.68
C VAL A 509 -14.45 -32.92 -8.92
N ALA A 510 -14.88 -33.05 -7.67
CA ALA A 510 -15.24 -31.91 -6.83
C ALA A 510 -14.08 -30.92 -6.62
N ALA A 511 -12.85 -31.42 -6.53
CA ALA A 511 -11.67 -30.57 -6.34
C ALA A 511 -11.27 -29.75 -7.57
N TRP A 512 -11.70 -30.17 -8.76
CA TRP A 512 -11.44 -29.44 -10.01
C TRP A 512 -12.53 -28.42 -10.35
N ILE A 513 -13.71 -28.50 -9.73
CA ILE A 513 -14.79 -27.52 -9.92
C ILE A 513 -14.31 -26.08 -9.69
N PRO A 514 -13.58 -25.74 -8.60
CA PRO A 514 -13.10 -24.38 -8.37
C PRO A 514 -12.20 -23.88 -9.50
N PHE A 515 -11.30 -24.74 -9.99
CA PHE A 515 -10.44 -24.42 -11.12
C PHE A 515 -11.27 -24.15 -12.39
N PHE A 516 -12.25 -25.01 -12.70
CA PHE A 516 -13.12 -24.79 -13.86
C PHE A 516 -13.98 -23.53 -13.74
N VAL A 517 -14.49 -23.23 -12.55
CA VAL A 517 -15.23 -22.00 -12.28
C VAL A 517 -14.34 -20.76 -12.50
N GLN A 518 -13.07 -20.83 -12.10
CA GLN A 518 -12.11 -19.75 -12.34
C GLN A 518 -11.88 -19.48 -13.83
N LEU A 519 -11.92 -20.52 -14.67
CA LEU A 519 -11.73 -20.38 -16.12
C LEU A 519 -12.82 -19.57 -16.82
N PHE A 520 -14.00 -19.45 -16.21
CA PHE A 520 -15.13 -18.70 -16.76
C PHE A 520 -15.36 -17.38 -16.05
N ARG A 521 -14.47 -16.97 -15.12
CA ARG A 521 -14.54 -15.63 -14.53
C ARG A 521 -13.97 -14.60 -15.49
N THR A 522 -14.66 -13.47 -15.57
CA THR A 522 -14.24 -12.28 -16.30
C THR A 522 -13.39 -11.36 -15.43
N ASP A 523 -13.56 -11.46 -14.11
CA ASP A 523 -12.98 -10.54 -13.13
C ASP A 523 -11.97 -11.31 -12.27
N ILE A 524 -10.69 -10.95 -12.40
CA ILE A 524 -9.58 -11.62 -11.71
C ILE A 524 -8.83 -10.58 -10.85
N HIS A 525 -8.58 -10.93 -9.60
CA HIS A 525 -7.84 -10.08 -8.66
C HIS A 525 -6.40 -10.56 -8.56
N LEU A 526 -5.47 -9.78 -9.11
CA LEU A 526 -4.07 -10.13 -9.09
C LEU A 526 -3.40 -9.70 -7.79
N LEU A 527 -2.64 -10.64 -7.24
CA LEU A 527 -1.68 -10.44 -6.16
C LEU A 527 -0.37 -9.99 -6.80
N VAL A 528 -0.03 -8.71 -6.65
CA VAL A 528 1.25 -8.18 -7.12
C VAL A 528 2.35 -8.54 -6.12
N GLU A 529 2.19 -8.09 -4.87
CA GLU A 529 3.07 -8.41 -3.75
C GLU A 529 2.35 -8.06 -2.43
N ARG A 530 2.79 -8.64 -1.31
CA ARG A 530 2.22 -8.32 0.00
C ARG A 530 2.40 -6.83 0.32
N GLY A 531 1.34 -6.19 0.80
CA GLY A 531 1.32 -4.75 1.06
C GLY A 531 0.93 -3.90 -0.14
N TYR A 532 0.87 -4.48 -1.35
CA TYR A 532 0.40 -3.76 -2.55
C TYR A 532 -1.10 -4.03 -2.79
N PRO A 533 -1.83 -3.07 -3.36
CA PRO A 533 -3.25 -3.23 -3.65
C PRO A 533 -3.52 -4.33 -4.68
N LEU A 534 -4.71 -4.91 -4.63
CA LEU A 534 -5.14 -5.88 -5.65
C LEU A 534 -5.35 -5.15 -6.97
N LEU A 535 -4.86 -5.74 -8.05
CA LEU A 535 -5.06 -5.21 -9.39
C LEU A 535 -6.25 -5.94 -10.03
N PRO A 536 -7.42 -5.28 -10.18
CA PRO A 536 -8.57 -5.89 -10.83
C PRO A 536 -8.32 -5.98 -12.34
N LEU A 537 -8.67 -7.13 -12.92
CA LEU A 537 -8.65 -7.36 -14.35
C LEU A 537 -10.00 -7.82 -14.82
N THR A 538 -10.56 -7.10 -15.79
CA THR A 538 -11.81 -7.48 -16.48
C THR A 538 -11.49 -7.87 -17.91
N GLU A 539 -11.30 -9.16 -18.17
CA GLU A 539 -11.12 -9.66 -19.55
C GLU A 539 -11.59 -11.11 -19.69
N ASN A 540 -12.21 -11.42 -20.83
CA ASN A 540 -12.47 -12.79 -21.24
C ASN A 540 -11.20 -13.32 -21.90
N HIS A 541 -10.50 -14.33 -21.37
CA HIS A 541 -9.73 -15.36 -22.11
C HIS A 541 -8.72 -16.10 -21.19
N PRO A 542 -8.92 -17.39 -20.87
CA PRO A 542 -7.86 -18.19 -20.24
C PRO A 542 -6.82 -18.67 -21.26
N GLY A 543 -5.55 -18.79 -20.84
CA GLY A 543 -4.47 -19.41 -21.63
C GLY A 543 -4.84 -20.82 -22.11
N MET A 544 -5.33 -20.91 -23.35
CA MET A 544 -5.93 -22.10 -23.96
C MET A 544 -5.04 -23.35 -23.88
N PHE A 545 -3.72 -23.19 -23.92
CA PHE A 545 -2.79 -24.32 -23.87
C PHE A 545 -2.72 -24.99 -22.50
N VAL A 546 -2.59 -24.21 -21.41
CA VAL A 546 -2.56 -24.74 -20.03
C VAL A 546 -3.93 -25.35 -19.67
N LEU A 547 -5.00 -24.70 -20.12
CA LEU A 547 -6.38 -25.19 -20.00
C LEU A 547 -6.56 -26.55 -20.71
N VAL A 548 -6.12 -26.66 -21.97
CA VAL A 548 -6.20 -27.91 -22.73
C VAL A 548 -5.34 -28.98 -22.09
N LEU A 549 -4.13 -28.67 -21.62
CA LEU A 549 -3.25 -29.66 -20.99
C LEU A 549 -3.83 -30.15 -19.64
N ALA A 550 -4.31 -29.23 -18.79
CA ALA A 550 -4.94 -29.57 -17.52
C ALA A 550 -6.22 -30.40 -17.72
N ILE A 551 -7.07 -30.03 -18.68
CA ILE A 551 -8.25 -30.81 -19.08
C ILE A 551 -7.84 -32.18 -19.61
N THR A 552 -6.80 -32.27 -20.42
CA THR A 552 -6.34 -33.54 -20.99
C THR A 552 -5.80 -34.46 -19.89
N CYS A 553 -5.00 -33.94 -18.96
CA CYS A 553 -4.55 -34.69 -17.79
C CYS A 553 -5.72 -35.13 -16.90
N PHE A 554 -6.70 -34.25 -16.69
CA PHE A 554 -7.92 -34.55 -15.94
C PHE A 554 -8.72 -35.68 -16.61
N LEU A 555 -9.06 -35.56 -17.89
CA LEU A 555 -9.80 -36.56 -18.65
C LEU A 555 -9.06 -37.89 -18.74
N PHE A 556 -7.74 -37.86 -18.90
CA PHE A 556 -6.90 -39.06 -18.90
C PHE A 556 -6.91 -39.77 -17.54
N SER A 557 -6.83 -39.01 -16.44
CA SER A 557 -6.90 -39.55 -15.08
C SER A 557 -8.27 -40.20 -14.78
N VAL A 558 -9.35 -39.58 -15.27
CA VAL A 558 -10.72 -40.09 -15.20
C VAL A 558 -10.85 -41.38 -16.01
N TYR A 559 -10.34 -41.40 -17.24
CA TYR A 559 -10.33 -42.60 -18.09
C TYR A 559 -9.57 -43.76 -17.46
N LEU A 560 -8.38 -43.52 -16.90
CA LEU A 560 -7.60 -44.55 -16.20
C LEU A 560 -8.34 -45.07 -14.95
N SER A 561 -8.98 -44.18 -14.19
CA SER A 561 -9.82 -44.54 -13.04
C SER A 561 -11.02 -45.40 -13.44
N TRP A 562 -11.68 -45.08 -14.56
CA TRP A 562 -12.76 -45.88 -15.11
C TRP A 562 -12.26 -47.26 -15.58
N LYS A 563 -11.18 -47.30 -16.37
CA LYS A 563 -10.64 -48.55 -16.92
C LYS A 563 -10.20 -49.52 -15.82
N THR A 564 -9.66 -48.99 -14.73
CA THR A 564 -9.32 -49.77 -13.53
C THR A 564 -10.55 -50.22 -12.73
N TYR A 565 -11.66 -49.48 -12.78
CA TYR A 565 -12.95 -49.94 -12.25
C TYR A 565 -13.50 -51.13 -13.04
N GLN A 566 -13.51 -51.08 -14.38
CA GLN A 566 -14.04 -52.17 -15.21
C GLN A 566 -13.22 -53.46 -15.19
N LYS A 567 -11.88 -53.38 -15.11
CA LYS A 567 -11.01 -54.57 -15.05
C LYS A 567 -11.24 -55.44 -13.80
N GLU A 568 -11.70 -54.85 -12.71
CA GLU A 568 -11.96 -55.56 -11.45
C GLU A 568 -13.42 -55.99 -11.31
N GLY A 569 -14.37 -55.25 -11.89
CA GLY A 569 -15.78 -55.70 -11.99
C GLY A 569 -16.00 -56.93 -12.86
N LYS A 570 -15.01 -57.34 -13.67
CA LYS A 570 -14.98 -58.62 -14.41
C LYS A 570 -14.33 -59.78 -13.63
N LYS A 571 -13.84 -59.54 -12.41
CA LYS A 571 -13.20 -60.54 -11.53
C LYS A 571 -14.04 -60.89 -10.29
N GLN A 572 -15.18 -60.24 -10.12
CA GLN A 572 -16.28 -60.70 -9.26
C GLN A 572 -17.29 -61.43 -10.14
#